data_AF-A0A3R6M7D5-F1
#
_entry.id   AF-A0A3R6M7D5-F1
#
_cell.length_a   1.000
_cell.length_b   1.000
_cell.length_c   1.000
_cell.angle_alpha   90.00
_cell.angle_beta   90.00
_cell.angle_gamma   90.00
#
_symmetry.space_group_name_H-M   'P 1'
#
loop_
_entity.id
_entity.type
_entity.pdbx_description
1 polymer ?
#
loop_
_entity_poly.entity_id
_entity_poly.type
_entity_poly.pdbx_seq_one_letter_code
_entity_poly.pdbx_strand_id
1 'polypeptide(L)'
;MITYMLKHQNRDVASFVLDSDGDLYTFEIHNQKEMPILGDGRKNLAEWIQNRSIPDSRKDLDEILQKAGCKTAQEYMIHNLALNLSDSYWICPMEERDLKWEDINLYQHPTGDLTFRNRLNELSYKKVKNNSSLTGSLEKYNSYEKDGWHLIKKGDPKIPAGLQNINEAFVSMLHQRQGFTEYTRYILNFDAHGICESCDCKYFTDKDHELISAYNVTGGIAGSSETLKDAYQEYIDVCIANGLDRNYVMHFMDYMLMTDFLITNTDRHWENFGVLRDPNTLKFLSLAPIFDSGTAMFCDDPFAKTRIRLLNTGVHGICASQQENLELVHDKTVVDATKLPTTKEIVEFYEQRGIQQDRAEQIARCFELKKDMLLEFQHGFQISIPKEYEYNGIPPYKGGEPNQEYVGFRDNVRFVVLCGIPDSGKEEVGRQYIRDIDKTAYIRTNNIRERIGLALGEDEEKVFTTAYRQIKQALEDRKDVIYIATNLNRETRKKVLELADDVPGVERILSVVYKDPQKIDSDIPGQKLVRMAEILHDNKPDISEGWDDIDIFGQEPRHIGKETHNLESKYDAR
;
A
#
# COMPACT_ATOMS: atom_id res chain seq x y z
N MET A 1 3.82 16.17 -45.85
CA MET A 1 2.61 15.60 -45.25
C MET A 1 2.27 14.31 -45.96
N ILE A 2 2.17 13.21 -45.24
CA ILE A 2 1.86 11.89 -45.77
C ILE A 2 0.59 11.39 -45.07
N THR A 3 -0.31 10.76 -45.83
CA THR A 3 -1.52 10.14 -45.26
C THR A 3 -1.21 8.72 -44.83
N TYR A 4 -1.65 8.35 -43.64
CA TYR A 4 -1.48 7.02 -43.05
C TYR A 4 -2.83 6.43 -42.64
N MET A 5 -2.86 5.11 -42.54
CA MET A 5 -3.94 4.30 -41.98
C MET A 5 -3.41 3.57 -40.75
N LEU A 6 -3.99 3.84 -39.58
CA LEU A 6 -3.87 2.96 -38.42
C LEU A 6 -4.65 1.69 -38.73
N LYS A 7 -4.00 0.55 -38.56
CA LYS A 7 -4.61 -0.76 -38.71
C LYS A 7 -4.43 -1.58 -37.45
N HIS A 8 -5.42 -2.41 -37.14
CA HIS A 8 -5.34 -3.46 -36.13
C HIS A 8 -5.48 -4.80 -36.84
N GLN A 9 -4.40 -5.57 -36.92
CA GLN A 9 -4.26 -6.65 -37.89
C GLN A 9 -4.64 -6.16 -39.31
N ASN A 10 -5.63 -6.77 -39.97
CA ASN A 10 -6.09 -6.36 -41.30
C ASN A 10 -7.20 -5.29 -41.30
N ARG A 11 -7.69 -4.88 -40.14
CA ARG A 11 -8.83 -3.97 -40.01
C ARG A 11 -8.36 -2.52 -40.10
N ASP A 12 -9.01 -1.72 -40.94
CA ASP A 12 -8.79 -0.28 -41.02
C ASP A 12 -9.46 0.39 -39.81
N VAL A 13 -8.66 1.10 -39.02
CA VAL A 13 -9.08 1.65 -37.72
C VAL A 13 -9.32 3.15 -37.83
N ALA A 14 -8.32 3.90 -38.29
CA ALA A 14 -8.41 5.35 -38.48
C ALA A 14 -7.42 5.83 -39.54
N SER A 15 -7.74 6.88 -40.28
CA SER A 15 -6.81 7.56 -41.18
C SER A 15 -6.42 8.93 -40.66
N PHE A 16 -5.16 9.30 -40.85
CA PHE A 16 -4.62 10.56 -40.39
C PHE A 16 -3.47 11.05 -41.26
N VAL A 17 -3.14 12.34 -41.17
CA VAL A 17 -2.00 12.96 -41.85
C VAL A 17 -0.96 13.37 -40.82
N LEU A 18 0.28 12.90 -41.02
CA LEU A 18 1.46 13.38 -40.30
C LEU A 18 2.28 14.30 -41.20
N ASP A 19 2.84 15.37 -40.63
CA ASP A 19 3.90 16.13 -41.27
C ASP A 19 5.29 15.55 -40.98
N SER A 20 6.34 16.29 -41.34
CA SER A 20 7.73 15.88 -41.13
C SER A 20 8.18 15.95 -39.68
N ASP A 21 7.49 16.75 -38.87
CA ASP A 21 7.82 16.99 -37.47
C ASP A 21 7.04 16.03 -36.55
N GLY A 22 6.09 15.28 -37.12
CA GLY A 22 5.32 14.26 -36.43
C GLY A 22 3.93 14.72 -35.96
N ASP A 23 3.54 15.94 -36.33
CA ASP A 23 2.28 16.54 -35.94
C ASP A 23 1.10 15.96 -36.73
N LEU A 24 -0.01 15.74 -36.02
CA LEU A 24 -1.21 15.10 -36.55
C LEU A 24 -2.31 16.14 -36.89
N TYR A 25 -2.68 16.22 -38.17
CA TYR A 25 -3.62 17.24 -38.69
C TYR A 25 -5.02 16.70 -38.93
N THR A 26 -5.19 15.84 -39.94
CA THR A 26 -6.46 15.20 -40.24
C THR A 26 -6.58 13.90 -39.43
N PHE A 27 -7.77 13.61 -38.94
CA PHE A 27 -8.06 12.39 -38.19
C PHE A 27 -9.51 11.98 -38.48
N GLU A 28 -9.67 10.76 -39.01
CA GLU A 28 -10.97 10.16 -39.28
C GLU A 28 -10.96 8.72 -38.78
N ILE A 29 -11.94 8.40 -37.92
CA ILE A 29 -12.11 7.05 -37.37
C ILE A 29 -12.99 6.24 -38.33
N HIS A 30 -12.48 5.08 -38.77
CA HIS A 30 -13.20 4.13 -39.61
C HIS A 30 -13.87 3.03 -38.78
N ASN A 31 -13.24 2.64 -37.67
CA ASN A 31 -13.76 1.61 -36.78
C ASN A 31 -13.50 1.94 -35.31
N GLN A 32 -14.51 2.53 -34.66
CA GLN A 32 -14.45 2.95 -33.26
C GLN A 32 -14.09 1.80 -32.31
N LYS A 33 -14.59 0.58 -32.58
CA LYS A 33 -14.38 -0.56 -31.66
C LYS A 33 -12.93 -1.04 -31.66
N GLU A 34 -12.22 -0.85 -32.76
CA GLU A 34 -10.84 -1.30 -32.94
C GLU A 34 -9.82 -0.23 -32.55
N MET A 35 -10.27 0.99 -32.21
CA MET A 35 -9.36 2.03 -31.74
C MET A 35 -8.56 1.52 -30.53
N PRO A 36 -7.27 1.91 -30.40
CA PRO A 36 -6.60 1.82 -29.11
C PRO A 36 -7.48 2.49 -28.05
N ILE A 37 -7.58 1.92 -26.83
CA ILE A 37 -8.56 2.35 -25.82
C ILE A 37 -8.52 3.87 -25.58
N LEU A 38 -7.32 4.44 -25.52
CA LEU A 38 -7.13 5.89 -25.38
C LEU A 38 -7.02 6.66 -26.68
N GLY A 39 -6.89 6.01 -27.82
CA GLY A 39 -6.55 6.63 -29.11
C GLY A 39 -7.73 7.25 -29.86
N ASP A 40 -8.93 7.36 -29.28
CA ASP A 40 -10.16 7.74 -29.98
C ASP A 40 -10.37 9.24 -30.21
N GLY A 41 -9.36 10.06 -29.88
CA GLY A 41 -9.32 11.49 -30.16
C GLY A 41 -8.02 11.88 -30.84
N ARG A 42 -8.03 12.98 -31.60
CA ARG A 42 -6.85 13.44 -32.36
C ARG A 42 -5.59 13.61 -31.49
N LYS A 43 -5.75 14.28 -30.34
CA LYS A 43 -4.64 14.52 -29.39
C LYS A 43 -4.17 13.20 -28.78
N ASN A 44 -5.10 12.37 -28.33
CA ASN A 44 -4.77 11.13 -27.65
C ASN A 44 -4.14 10.10 -28.61
N LEU A 45 -4.57 10.06 -29.87
CA LEU A 45 -3.92 9.25 -30.90
C LEU A 45 -2.50 9.74 -31.16
N ALA A 46 -2.28 11.06 -31.26
CA ALA A 46 -0.94 11.61 -31.43
C ALA A 46 -0.02 11.20 -30.26
N GLU A 47 -0.51 11.31 -29.03
CA GLU A 47 0.20 10.86 -27.82
C GLU A 47 0.45 9.35 -27.82
N TRP A 48 -0.55 8.54 -28.18
CA TRP A 48 -0.41 7.08 -28.27
C TRP A 48 0.63 6.67 -29.33
N ILE A 49 0.65 7.33 -30.50
CA ILE A 49 1.67 7.11 -31.54
C ILE A 49 3.06 7.51 -31.02
N GLN A 50 3.16 8.68 -30.37
CA GLN A 50 4.42 9.17 -29.82
C GLN A 50 4.97 8.21 -28.77
N ASN A 51 4.13 7.71 -27.86
CA ASN A 51 4.50 6.79 -26.78
C ASN A 51 4.96 5.41 -27.27
N ARG A 52 4.77 5.06 -28.54
CA ARG A 52 5.35 3.85 -29.16
C ARG A 52 6.80 4.05 -29.60
N SER A 53 7.27 5.30 -29.70
CA SER A 53 8.63 5.59 -30.17
C SER A 53 9.65 5.27 -29.07
N ILE A 54 10.90 5.03 -29.49
CA ILE A 54 12.02 4.94 -28.54
C ILE A 54 12.16 6.30 -27.82
N PRO A 55 12.17 6.34 -26.47
CA PRO A 55 12.22 7.61 -25.76
C PRO A 55 13.55 8.35 -25.96
N ASP A 56 13.49 9.68 -26.01
CA ASP A 56 14.67 10.56 -26.16
C ASP A 56 15.70 10.40 -25.03
N SER A 57 15.28 9.85 -23.88
CA SER A 57 16.17 9.56 -22.76
C SER A 57 17.09 8.36 -22.98
N ARG A 58 16.86 7.53 -24.01
CA ARG A 58 17.63 6.30 -24.25
C ARG A 58 18.98 6.63 -24.86
N LYS A 59 20.07 6.19 -24.21
CA LYS A 59 21.44 6.60 -24.56
C LYS A 59 21.92 6.18 -25.95
N ASP A 60 21.38 5.07 -26.45
CA ASP A 60 21.71 4.49 -27.76
C ASP A 60 20.83 5.04 -28.90
N LEU A 61 19.88 5.95 -28.61
CA LEU A 61 18.96 6.49 -29.62
C LEU A 61 19.70 7.19 -30.76
N ASP A 62 20.66 8.05 -30.46
CA ASP A 62 21.42 8.80 -31.49
C ASP A 62 22.13 7.84 -32.46
N GLU A 63 22.74 6.77 -31.94
CA GLU A 63 23.41 5.75 -32.75
C GLU A 63 22.39 5.00 -33.64
N ILE A 64 21.22 4.68 -33.11
CA ILE A 64 20.14 4.01 -33.85
C ILE A 64 19.64 4.90 -34.98
N LEU A 65 19.36 6.17 -34.70
CA LEU A 65 18.87 7.14 -35.67
C LEU A 65 19.88 7.38 -36.78
N GLN A 66 21.16 7.54 -36.43
CA GLN A 66 22.25 7.70 -37.40
C GLN A 66 22.37 6.49 -38.32
N LYS A 67 22.34 5.27 -37.77
CA LYS A 67 22.40 4.02 -38.56
C LYS A 67 21.17 3.83 -39.43
N ALA A 68 20.00 4.27 -38.97
CA ALA A 68 18.75 4.18 -39.71
C ALA A 68 18.59 5.29 -40.77
N GLY A 69 19.37 6.38 -40.66
CA GLY A 69 19.20 7.56 -41.50
C GLY A 69 17.95 8.38 -41.16
N CYS A 70 17.40 8.21 -39.95
CA CYS A 70 16.22 8.94 -39.48
C CYS A 70 16.64 10.13 -38.61
N LYS A 71 15.83 11.18 -38.57
CA LYS A 71 16.08 12.38 -37.76
C LYS A 71 15.45 12.29 -36.38
N THR A 72 14.32 11.60 -36.25
CA THR A 72 13.57 11.48 -34.99
C THR A 72 13.18 10.05 -34.70
N ALA A 73 12.93 9.73 -33.43
CA ALA A 73 12.44 8.41 -33.01
C ALA A 73 11.08 8.07 -33.63
N GLN A 74 10.20 9.06 -33.79
CA GLN A 74 8.91 8.88 -34.44
C GLN A 74 9.06 8.58 -35.93
N GLU A 75 9.95 9.27 -36.65
CA GLU A 75 10.27 8.95 -38.05
C GLU A 75 10.78 7.50 -38.17
N TYR A 76 11.70 7.10 -37.29
CA TYR A 76 12.20 5.72 -37.26
C TYR A 76 11.09 4.69 -37.01
N MET A 77 10.20 4.95 -36.05
CA MET A 77 9.08 4.07 -35.74
C MET A 77 8.08 3.98 -36.92
N ILE A 78 7.70 5.09 -37.55
CA ILE A 78 6.82 5.13 -38.73
C ILE A 78 7.46 4.45 -39.95
N HIS A 79 8.75 4.65 -40.20
CA HIS A 79 9.48 3.99 -41.28
C HIS A 79 9.42 2.46 -41.17
N ASN A 80 9.35 1.95 -39.93
CA ASN A 80 9.21 0.53 -39.61
C ASN A 80 7.75 0.10 -39.38
N LEU A 81 6.79 0.85 -39.93
CA LEU A 81 5.35 0.57 -39.87
C LEU A 81 4.76 0.57 -38.44
N ALA A 82 5.48 1.12 -37.46
CA ALA A 82 5.11 1.08 -36.04
C ALA A 82 4.86 -0.33 -35.49
N LEU A 83 5.44 -1.37 -36.12
CA LEU A 83 5.27 -2.76 -35.69
C LEU A 83 5.83 -2.96 -34.28
N ASN A 84 5.13 -3.73 -33.47
CA ASN A 84 5.49 -4.05 -32.10
C ASN A 84 5.28 -5.56 -31.85
N LEU A 85 6.02 -6.14 -30.92
CA LEU A 85 5.81 -7.50 -30.43
C LEU A 85 4.84 -7.56 -29.24
N SER A 86 4.41 -6.40 -28.72
CA SER A 86 3.50 -6.31 -27.58
C SER A 86 2.03 -6.17 -28.01
N ASP A 87 1.76 -5.74 -29.24
CA ASP A 87 0.39 -5.53 -29.75
C ASP A 87 0.26 -5.76 -31.26
N SER A 88 -0.98 -5.80 -31.76
CA SER A 88 -1.27 -6.05 -33.17
C SER A 88 -1.59 -4.79 -33.99
N TYR A 89 -1.24 -3.61 -33.48
CA TYR A 89 -1.43 -2.34 -34.20
C TYR A 89 -0.23 -1.98 -35.06
N TRP A 90 -0.48 -1.33 -36.19
CA TRP A 90 0.55 -0.84 -37.09
C TRP A 90 0.07 0.35 -37.92
N ILE A 91 1.01 1.12 -38.45
CA ILE A 91 0.76 2.32 -39.21
C ILE A 91 1.17 2.09 -40.67
N CYS A 92 0.18 2.08 -41.55
CA CYS A 92 0.35 1.83 -42.98
C CYS A 92 0.35 3.14 -43.76
N PRO A 93 1.36 3.43 -44.60
CA PRO A 93 1.25 4.50 -45.59
C PRO A 93 0.04 4.28 -46.49
N MET A 94 -0.70 5.34 -46.81
CA MET A 94 -1.91 5.23 -47.63
C MET A 94 -1.63 4.80 -49.08
N GLU A 95 -0.36 4.81 -49.52
CA GLU A 95 0.10 4.24 -50.78
C GLU A 95 0.23 2.70 -50.72
N GLU A 96 0.41 2.14 -49.52
CA GLU A 96 0.62 0.71 -49.26
C GLU A 96 -0.62 0.05 -48.61
N ARG A 97 -1.80 0.70 -48.58
CA ARG A 97 -3.02 0.26 -47.85
C ARG A 97 -3.47 -1.19 -48.06
N ASP A 98 -3.05 -1.81 -49.17
CA ASP A 98 -3.43 -3.17 -49.56
C ASP A 98 -2.54 -4.24 -48.90
N LEU A 99 -1.44 -3.83 -48.25
CA LEU A 99 -0.63 -4.66 -47.37
C LEU A 99 -1.49 -5.38 -46.34
N LYS A 100 -1.19 -6.67 -46.11
CA LYS A 100 -1.88 -7.49 -45.13
C LYS A 100 -1.00 -7.77 -43.92
N TRP A 101 -1.65 -8.00 -42.79
CA TRP A 101 -0.99 -8.32 -41.52
C TRP A 101 -0.09 -9.54 -41.65
N GLU A 102 -0.57 -10.59 -42.33
CA GLU A 102 0.18 -11.81 -42.64
C GLU A 102 1.47 -11.57 -43.46
N ASP A 103 1.58 -10.45 -44.18
CA ASP A 103 2.76 -10.12 -44.98
C ASP A 103 3.84 -9.36 -44.18
N ILE A 104 3.49 -8.80 -43.02
CA ILE A 104 4.35 -7.83 -42.32
C ILE A 104 4.59 -8.14 -40.84
N ASN A 105 3.74 -8.95 -40.20
CA ASN A 105 3.81 -9.15 -38.76
C ASN A 105 5.12 -9.85 -38.35
N LEU A 106 5.71 -9.39 -37.25
CA LEU A 106 7.00 -9.90 -36.77
C LEU A 106 6.93 -11.34 -36.25
N TYR A 107 5.75 -11.88 -35.97
CA TYR A 107 5.58 -13.28 -35.57
C TYR A 107 5.81 -14.26 -36.72
N GLN A 108 5.48 -13.87 -37.96
CA GLN A 108 5.71 -14.66 -39.18
C GLN A 108 6.98 -14.24 -39.93
N HIS A 109 7.43 -12.99 -39.74
CA HIS A 109 8.59 -12.42 -40.43
C HIS A 109 9.67 -11.95 -39.45
N PRO A 110 10.31 -12.88 -38.69
CA PRO A 110 11.19 -12.50 -37.58
C PRO A 110 12.48 -11.80 -38.00
N THR A 111 12.93 -11.98 -39.25
CA THR A 111 14.10 -11.27 -39.79
C THR A 111 13.78 -9.80 -40.12
N GLY A 112 12.51 -9.42 -40.16
CA GLY A 112 12.04 -8.13 -40.67
C GLY A 112 12.22 -7.96 -42.18
N ASP A 113 12.58 -9.02 -42.91
CA ASP A 113 12.67 -9.02 -44.37
C ASP A 113 11.28 -9.32 -44.96
N LEU A 114 10.55 -8.27 -45.30
CA LEU A 114 9.17 -8.36 -45.77
C LEU A 114 9.11 -8.44 -47.29
N THR A 115 8.33 -9.40 -47.80
CA THR A 115 8.09 -9.57 -49.23
C THR A 115 6.60 -9.62 -49.46
N PHE A 116 6.09 -8.71 -50.29
CA PHE A 116 4.65 -8.57 -50.53
C PHE A 116 4.37 -8.10 -51.95
N ARG A 117 3.12 -8.19 -52.39
CA ARG A 117 2.68 -7.64 -53.68
C ARG A 117 2.18 -6.21 -53.49
N ASN A 118 2.76 -5.27 -54.22
CA ASN A 118 2.31 -3.88 -54.19
C ASN A 118 1.00 -3.69 -54.98
N ARG A 119 0.52 -2.45 -55.05
CA ARG A 119 -0.69 -2.07 -55.80
C ARG A 119 -0.68 -2.39 -57.28
N LEU A 120 0.51 -2.43 -57.89
CA LEU A 120 0.71 -2.79 -59.29
C LEU A 120 0.77 -4.31 -59.49
N ASN A 121 0.53 -5.09 -58.44
CA ASN A 121 0.65 -6.55 -58.41
C ASN A 121 2.09 -7.04 -58.66
N GLU A 122 3.08 -6.19 -58.39
CA GLU A 122 4.51 -6.48 -58.52
C GLU A 122 5.10 -6.89 -57.17
N LEU A 123 6.12 -7.74 -57.20
CA LEU A 123 6.84 -8.14 -56.00
C LEU A 123 7.63 -6.95 -55.44
N SER A 124 7.39 -6.60 -54.19
CA SER A 124 8.07 -5.53 -53.46
C SER A 124 8.75 -6.10 -52.22
N TYR A 125 9.84 -5.45 -51.83
CA TYR A 125 10.65 -5.83 -50.67
C TYR A 125 10.81 -4.62 -49.75
N LYS A 126 10.63 -4.85 -48.45
CA LYS A 126 10.82 -3.84 -47.40
C LYS A 126 11.52 -4.48 -46.23
N LYS A 127 12.54 -3.81 -45.69
CA LYS A 127 13.22 -4.25 -44.49
C LYS A 127 12.77 -3.41 -43.30
N VAL A 128 12.17 -4.05 -42.30
CA VAL A 128 11.78 -3.42 -41.04
C VAL A 128 12.70 -3.84 -39.91
N LYS A 129 12.77 -3.02 -38.87
CA LYS A 129 13.50 -3.26 -37.63
C LYS A 129 12.51 -3.57 -36.51
N ASN A 130 12.66 -4.76 -35.93
CA ASN A 130 11.88 -5.23 -34.79
C ASN A 130 12.05 -4.39 -33.51
N ASN A 131 13.09 -3.56 -33.41
CA ASN A 131 13.41 -2.74 -32.24
C ASN A 131 12.84 -1.31 -32.30
N SER A 132 12.09 -0.99 -33.35
CA SER A 132 11.65 0.38 -33.64
C SER A 132 10.59 0.93 -32.69
N SER A 133 9.88 0.05 -31.98
CA SER A 133 8.81 0.42 -31.03
C SER A 133 9.11 0.00 -29.58
N LEU A 134 10.40 -0.01 -29.19
CA LEU A 134 10.84 -0.37 -27.84
C LEU A 134 10.90 0.85 -26.91
N THR A 135 9.85 0.99 -26.09
CA THR A 135 9.62 2.10 -25.14
C THR A 135 10.50 2.03 -23.88
N GLY A 136 10.44 2.97 -22.94
CA GLY A 136 11.21 2.91 -21.67
C GLY A 136 12.68 3.34 -21.76
N SER A 137 13.28 3.59 -20.61
CA SER A 137 14.57 4.31 -20.49
C SER A 137 15.82 3.44 -20.64
N LEU A 138 15.69 2.13 -20.44
CA LEU A 138 16.80 1.19 -20.50
C LEU A 138 17.05 0.71 -21.93
N GLU A 139 18.33 0.51 -22.27
CA GLU A 139 18.72 -0.10 -23.54
C GLU A 139 18.15 -1.52 -23.63
N LYS A 140 17.41 -1.79 -24.70
CA LYS A 140 16.82 -3.10 -24.96
C LYS A 140 16.63 -3.38 -26.44
N TYR A 141 16.61 -4.67 -26.77
CA TYR A 141 16.47 -5.15 -28.14
C TYR A 141 15.83 -6.52 -28.18
N ASN A 142 15.18 -6.80 -29.30
CA ASN A 142 14.50 -8.06 -29.59
C ASN A 142 15.47 -9.04 -30.25
N SER A 143 15.49 -10.26 -29.72
CA SER A 143 16.15 -11.41 -30.33
C SER A 143 15.13 -12.48 -30.68
N TYR A 144 15.30 -13.13 -31.82
CA TYR A 144 14.47 -14.28 -32.20
C TYR A 144 15.27 -15.56 -32.02
N GLU A 145 14.92 -16.32 -30.99
CA GLU A 145 15.57 -17.56 -30.59
C GLU A 145 14.75 -18.79 -31.01
N LYS A 146 15.24 -19.99 -30.73
CA LYS A 146 14.60 -21.26 -31.14
C LYS A 146 13.19 -21.43 -30.59
N ASP A 147 12.92 -20.88 -29.41
CA ASP A 147 11.63 -20.97 -28.73
C ASP A 147 10.78 -19.70 -28.84
N GLY A 148 11.18 -18.71 -29.65
CA GLY A 148 10.37 -17.57 -30.03
C GLY A 148 11.07 -16.22 -29.85
N TRP A 149 10.28 -15.17 -29.65
CA TRP A 149 10.78 -13.82 -29.42
C TRP A 149 11.20 -13.61 -27.97
N HIS A 150 12.36 -12.99 -27.80
CA HIS A 150 12.97 -12.64 -26.53
C HIS A 150 13.26 -11.14 -26.51
N LEU A 151 13.05 -10.52 -25.36
CA LEU A 151 13.46 -9.16 -25.07
C LEU A 151 14.72 -9.20 -24.21
N ILE A 152 15.81 -8.68 -24.75
CA ILE A 152 17.07 -8.53 -24.01
C ILE A 152 17.14 -7.09 -23.48
N LYS A 153 17.27 -6.95 -22.16
CA LYS A 153 17.26 -5.68 -21.44
C LYS A 153 18.59 -5.50 -20.71
N LYS A 154 19.26 -4.36 -20.91
CA LYS A 154 20.42 -3.96 -20.11
C LYS A 154 19.97 -3.19 -18.87
N GLY A 155 20.79 -3.20 -17.83
CA GLY A 155 20.58 -2.37 -16.65
C GLY A 155 20.98 -0.91 -16.88
N ASP A 156 20.55 -0.02 -15.98
CA ASP A 156 21.03 1.36 -15.95
C ASP A 156 22.54 1.33 -15.65
N PRO A 157 23.40 1.89 -16.52
CA PRO A 157 24.84 1.94 -16.28
C PRO A 157 25.23 2.75 -15.02
N LYS A 158 24.31 3.52 -14.42
CA LYS A 158 24.52 4.16 -13.10
C LYS A 158 24.46 3.16 -11.95
N ILE A 159 23.80 2.02 -12.14
CA ILE A 159 23.69 0.95 -11.16
C ILE A 159 24.73 -0.13 -11.51
N PRO A 160 25.78 -0.31 -10.68
CA PRO A 160 26.91 -1.14 -11.03
C PRO A 160 26.58 -2.64 -11.06
N ALA A 161 27.47 -3.40 -11.69
CA ALA A 161 27.49 -4.87 -11.68
C ALA A 161 26.23 -5.57 -12.22
N GLY A 162 25.45 -4.89 -13.08
CA GLY A 162 24.24 -5.47 -13.66
C GLY A 162 23.14 -5.75 -12.62
N LEU A 163 23.17 -5.08 -11.48
CA LEU A 163 22.30 -5.42 -10.33
C LEU A 163 20.81 -5.39 -10.68
N GLN A 164 20.35 -4.45 -11.52
CA GLN A 164 18.96 -4.44 -11.97
C GLN A 164 18.59 -5.72 -12.73
N ASN A 165 19.48 -6.23 -13.59
CA ASN A 165 19.24 -7.46 -14.33
C ASN A 165 19.20 -8.67 -13.38
N ILE A 166 20.13 -8.72 -12.42
CA ILE A 166 20.17 -9.76 -11.40
C ILE A 166 18.90 -9.75 -10.55
N ASN A 167 18.34 -8.58 -10.26
CA ASN A 167 17.08 -8.43 -9.53
C ASN A 167 15.89 -9.03 -10.30
N GLU A 168 15.80 -8.81 -11.62
CA GLU A 168 14.75 -9.42 -12.44
C GLU A 168 14.77 -10.96 -12.30
N ALA A 169 15.96 -11.56 -12.31
CA ALA A 169 16.12 -13.01 -12.12
C ALA A 169 15.85 -13.46 -10.66
N PHE A 170 16.23 -12.66 -9.67
CA PHE A 170 15.94 -12.95 -8.26
C PHE A 170 14.42 -12.96 -8.01
N VAL A 171 13.71 -11.95 -8.51
CA VAL A 171 12.26 -11.80 -8.36
C VAL A 171 11.53 -12.91 -9.13
N SER A 172 12.02 -13.30 -10.31
CA SER A 172 11.52 -14.48 -11.04
C SER A 172 11.60 -15.75 -10.21
N MET A 173 12.72 -15.97 -9.51
CA MET A 173 12.90 -17.11 -8.62
C MET A 173 11.99 -17.03 -7.39
N LEU A 174 11.78 -15.84 -6.84
CA LEU A 174 10.86 -15.60 -5.72
C LEU A 174 9.42 -15.98 -6.09
N HIS A 175 8.92 -15.52 -7.24
CA HIS A 175 7.58 -15.88 -7.73
C HIS A 175 7.45 -17.40 -7.95
N GLN A 176 8.47 -18.02 -8.55
CA GLN A 176 8.52 -19.47 -8.72
C GLN A 176 8.40 -20.21 -7.38
N ARG A 177 9.13 -19.77 -6.35
CA ARG A 177 9.09 -20.38 -5.01
C ARG A 177 7.72 -20.28 -4.38
N GLN A 178 7.04 -19.14 -4.56
CA GLN A 178 5.67 -18.95 -4.06
C GLN A 178 4.66 -19.92 -4.73
N GLY A 179 4.98 -20.43 -5.92
CA GLY A 179 4.06 -21.22 -6.74
C GLY A 179 3.13 -20.35 -7.57
N PHE A 180 3.41 -19.05 -7.65
CA PHE A 180 2.70 -18.13 -8.53
C PHE A 180 3.16 -18.36 -9.97
N THR A 181 2.25 -18.39 -10.94
CA THR A 181 2.57 -18.81 -12.31
C THR A 181 2.56 -17.69 -13.33
N GLU A 182 1.86 -16.59 -13.05
CA GLU A 182 1.69 -15.46 -13.97
C GLU A 182 2.76 -14.38 -13.71
N TYR A 183 4.01 -14.76 -13.89
CA TYR A 183 5.15 -13.84 -13.80
C TYR A 183 6.11 -14.07 -14.98
N THR A 184 6.82 -13.02 -15.36
CA THR A 184 7.84 -13.09 -16.42
C THR A 184 9.12 -13.70 -15.86
N ARG A 185 9.65 -14.71 -16.54
CA ARG A 185 10.93 -15.34 -16.18
C ARG A 185 12.07 -14.62 -16.86
N TYR A 186 13.07 -14.24 -16.08
CA TYR A 186 14.30 -13.63 -16.58
C TYR A 186 15.51 -14.56 -16.43
N ILE A 187 16.28 -14.66 -17.50
CA ILE A 187 17.55 -15.37 -17.58
C ILE A 187 18.67 -14.33 -17.67
N LEU A 188 19.81 -14.59 -17.04
CA LEU A 188 20.93 -13.66 -17.01
C LEU A 188 21.95 -13.98 -18.10
N ASN A 189 22.45 -12.94 -18.74
CA ASN A 189 23.53 -13.01 -19.72
C ASN A 189 24.79 -12.39 -19.11
N PHE A 190 25.88 -13.15 -19.12
CA PHE A 190 27.17 -12.74 -18.57
C PHE A 190 28.20 -12.57 -19.68
N ASP A 191 29.09 -11.60 -19.50
CA ASP A 191 30.25 -11.43 -20.37
C ASP A 191 31.32 -12.51 -20.13
N ALA A 192 32.40 -12.45 -20.90
CA ALA A 192 33.55 -13.36 -20.77
C ALA A 192 34.30 -13.25 -19.42
N HIS A 193 34.03 -12.19 -18.64
CA HIS A 193 34.61 -11.93 -17.33
C HIS A 193 33.67 -12.32 -16.18
N GLY A 194 32.47 -12.83 -16.47
CA GLY A 194 31.47 -13.22 -15.48
C GLY A 194 30.65 -12.06 -14.91
N ILE A 195 30.66 -10.89 -15.56
CA ILE A 195 29.85 -9.73 -15.18
C ILE A 195 28.50 -9.82 -15.89
N CYS A 196 27.41 -9.60 -15.16
CA CYS A 196 26.06 -9.58 -15.74
C CYS A 196 25.89 -8.34 -16.64
N GLU A 197 25.67 -8.54 -17.94
CA GLU A 197 25.49 -7.44 -18.91
C GLU A 197 24.02 -7.13 -19.20
N SER A 198 23.18 -8.16 -19.15
CA SER A 198 21.75 -8.04 -19.47
C SER A 198 20.94 -9.18 -18.83
N CYS A 199 19.63 -8.99 -18.81
CA CYS A 199 18.69 -10.09 -18.66
C CYS A 199 17.90 -10.29 -19.95
N ASP A 200 17.39 -11.50 -20.11
CA ASP A 200 16.58 -11.97 -21.23
C ASP A 200 15.25 -12.45 -20.67
N CYS A 201 14.14 -12.03 -21.27
CA CYS A 201 12.85 -12.67 -21.06
C CYS A 201 12.16 -13.00 -22.39
N LYS A 202 11.45 -14.13 -22.40
CA LYS A 202 10.55 -14.49 -23.49
C LYS A 202 9.30 -13.60 -23.47
N TYR A 203 8.87 -13.14 -24.65
CA TYR A 203 7.61 -12.42 -24.79
C TYR A 203 6.43 -13.30 -24.35
N PHE A 204 5.54 -12.72 -23.53
CA PHE A 204 4.26 -13.33 -23.14
C PHE A 204 3.11 -12.95 -24.09
N THR A 205 3.39 -12.13 -25.10
CA THR A 205 2.50 -11.77 -26.20
C THR A 205 2.85 -12.57 -27.45
N ASP A 206 1.85 -12.78 -28.30
CA ASP A 206 1.97 -13.51 -29.56
C ASP A 206 0.84 -13.11 -30.53
N LYS A 207 0.59 -13.94 -31.55
CA LYS A 207 -0.48 -13.69 -32.53
C LYS A 207 -1.90 -13.72 -31.93
N ASP A 208 -2.06 -14.32 -30.75
CA ASP A 208 -3.34 -14.52 -30.07
C ASP A 208 -3.44 -13.70 -28.77
N HIS A 209 -2.36 -13.01 -28.36
CA HIS A 209 -2.30 -12.21 -27.13
C HIS A 209 -1.57 -10.87 -27.37
N GLU A 210 -2.25 -9.77 -27.08
CA GLU A 210 -1.63 -8.45 -27.01
C GLU A 210 -1.74 -7.84 -25.61
N LEU A 211 -0.73 -7.08 -25.22
CA LEU A 211 -0.65 -6.37 -23.96
C LEU A 211 -1.38 -5.03 -24.06
N ILE A 212 -2.26 -4.78 -23.09
CA ILE A 212 -2.77 -3.45 -22.81
C ILE A 212 -2.39 -3.09 -21.38
N SER A 213 -1.60 -2.03 -21.24
CA SER A 213 -1.22 -1.54 -19.91
C SER A 213 -2.41 -1.06 -19.11
N ALA A 214 -2.29 -1.12 -17.78
CA ALA A 214 -3.31 -0.62 -16.88
C ALA A 214 -3.62 0.87 -17.12
N TYR A 215 -2.61 1.66 -17.49
CA TYR A 215 -2.76 3.05 -17.95
C TYR A 215 -3.80 3.17 -19.06
N ASN A 216 -3.71 2.32 -20.08
CA ASN A 216 -4.65 2.34 -21.19
C ASN A 216 -6.03 1.78 -20.77
N VAL A 217 -6.08 0.77 -19.90
CA VAL A 217 -7.33 0.18 -19.39
C VAL A 217 -8.17 1.21 -18.63
N THR A 218 -7.55 2.06 -17.80
CA THR A 218 -8.24 3.10 -17.01
C THR A 218 -8.54 4.38 -17.78
N GLY A 219 -8.18 4.46 -19.06
CA GLY A 219 -8.29 5.72 -19.79
C GLY A 219 -7.31 6.81 -19.30
N GLY A 220 -6.14 6.40 -18.80
CA GLY A 220 -5.05 7.26 -18.31
C GLY A 220 -4.87 7.20 -16.78
N ILE A 221 -3.80 7.82 -16.24
CA ILE A 221 -3.53 7.95 -14.78
C ILE A 221 -4.69 8.62 -14.04
N ALA A 222 -5.53 9.36 -14.76
CA ALA A 222 -6.76 9.96 -14.30
C ALA A 222 -7.74 10.02 -15.48
N GLY A 223 -8.54 8.98 -15.67
CA GLY A 223 -9.78 9.11 -16.42
C GLY A 223 -10.69 10.12 -15.71
N SER A 224 -11.74 9.64 -15.03
CA SER A 224 -12.59 10.47 -14.16
C SER A 224 -12.21 10.42 -12.68
N SER A 225 -11.25 9.58 -12.29
CA SER A 225 -10.89 9.31 -10.89
C SER A 225 -10.25 10.51 -10.19
N GLU A 226 -10.72 10.82 -8.97
CA GLU A 226 -10.23 11.94 -8.15
C GLU A 226 -8.94 11.60 -7.41
N THR A 227 -8.72 10.32 -7.08
CA THR A 227 -7.53 9.82 -6.36
C THR A 227 -6.90 8.59 -7.03
N LEU A 228 -5.64 8.30 -6.69
CA LEU A 228 -4.93 7.10 -7.18
C LEU A 228 -5.58 5.79 -6.71
N LYS A 229 -6.23 5.79 -5.53
CA LYS A 229 -6.97 4.64 -5.01
C LYS A 229 -8.26 4.41 -5.80
N ASP A 230 -8.93 5.48 -6.21
CA ASP A 230 -10.10 5.40 -7.09
C ASP A 230 -9.70 4.86 -8.46
N ALA A 231 -8.56 5.32 -9.01
CA ALA A 231 -8.04 4.79 -10.27
C ALA A 231 -7.72 3.28 -10.19
N TYR A 232 -7.15 2.83 -9.08
CA TYR A 232 -6.94 1.39 -8.80
C TYR A 232 -8.26 0.61 -8.78
N GLN A 233 -9.29 1.15 -8.12
CA GLN A 233 -10.61 0.52 -8.09
C GLN A 233 -11.26 0.51 -9.48
N GLU A 234 -11.14 1.60 -10.24
CA GLU A 234 -11.61 1.72 -11.62
C GLU A 234 -10.95 0.66 -12.52
N TYR A 235 -9.64 0.44 -12.40
CA TYR A 235 -8.93 -0.62 -13.12
C TYR A 235 -9.52 -2.01 -12.85
N ILE A 236 -9.74 -2.34 -11.58
CA ILE A 236 -10.34 -3.62 -11.16
C ILE A 236 -11.73 -3.76 -11.76
N ASP A 237 -12.57 -2.71 -11.65
CA ASP A 237 -13.94 -2.75 -12.13
C ASP A 237 -14.01 -2.87 -13.65
N VAL A 238 -13.12 -2.20 -14.39
CA VAL A 238 -13.01 -2.35 -15.85
C VAL A 238 -12.58 -3.76 -16.22
N CYS A 239 -11.61 -4.36 -15.52
CA CYS A 239 -11.19 -5.73 -15.75
C CYS A 239 -12.36 -6.72 -15.59
N ILE A 240 -13.14 -6.57 -14.51
CA ILE A 240 -14.28 -7.43 -14.20
C ILE A 240 -15.42 -7.21 -15.20
N ALA A 241 -15.72 -5.95 -15.55
CA ALA A 241 -16.75 -5.62 -16.53
C ALA A 241 -16.42 -6.19 -17.92
N ASN A 242 -15.15 -6.38 -18.24
CA ASN A 242 -14.67 -7.01 -19.48
C ASN A 242 -14.52 -8.54 -19.39
N GLY A 243 -15.02 -9.16 -18.32
CA GLY A 243 -15.20 -10.60 -18.22
C GLY A 243 -14.13 -11.36 -17.44
N LEU A 244 -13.18 -10.67 -16.80
CA LEU A 244 -12.25 -11.31 -15.86
C LEU A 244 -12.97 -11.64 -14.55
N ASP A 245 -12.61 -12.78 -13.94
CA ASP A 245 -13.17 -13.18 -12.64
C ASP A 245 -12.69 -12.24 -11.53
N ARG A 246 -13.61 -11.84 -10.64
CA ARG A 246 -13.31 -10.92 -9.54
C ARG A 246 -12.26 -11.48 -8.60
N ASN A 247 -12.39 -12.74 -8.16
CA ASN A 247 -11.47 -13.30 -7.18
C ASN A 247 -10.07 -13.47 -7.78
N TYR A 248 -9.99 -13.86 -9.05
CA TYR A 248 -8.75 -13.89 -9.81
C TYR A 248 -8.06 -12.52 -9.86
N VAL A 249 -8.77 -11.47 -10.28
CA VAL A 249 -8.20 -10.11 -10.37
C VAL A 249 -7.72 -9.63 -9.01
N MET A 250 -8.55 -9.76 -7.97
CA MET A 250 -8.20 -9.33 -6.61
C MET A 250 -6.97 -10.08 -6.08
N HIS A 251 -6.93 -11.40 -6.23
CA HIS A 251 -5.81 -12.23 -5.79
C HIS A 251 -4.50 -11.84 -6.47
N PHE A 252 -4.53 -11.63 -7.79
CA PHE A 252 -3.35 -11.21 -8.54
C PHE A 252 -2.85 -9.85 -8.07
N MET A 253 -3.74 -8.87 -7.89
CA MET A 253 -3.36 -7.52 -7.47
C MET A 253 -2.81 -7.51 -6.03
N ASP A 254 -3.46 -8.24 -5.10
CA ASP A 254 -2.96 -8.40 -3.73
C ASP A 254 -1.56 -9.05 -3.74
N TYR A 255 -1.35 -10.09 -4.55
CA TYR A 255 -0.07 -10.76 -4.68
C TYR A 255 1.02 -9.83 -5.23
N MET A 256 0.71 -9.07 -6.29
CA MET A 256 1.64 -8.10 -6.87
C MET A 256 2.03 -7.02 -5.85
N LEU A 257 1.05 -6.39 -5.18
CA LEU A 257 1.30 -5.36 -4.17
C LEU A 257 2.12 -5.87 -3.00
N MET A 258 1.82 -7.07 -2.50
CA MET A 258 2.52 -7.69 -1.38
C MET A 258 3.97 -8.07 -1.74
N THR A 259 4.20 -8.61 -2.94
CA THR A 259 5.55 -8.93 -3.41
C THR A 259 6.36 -7.68 -3.74
N ASP A 260 5.78 -6.67 -4.41
CA ASP A 260 6.42 -5.39 -4.67
C ASP A 260 6.79 -4.67 -3.37
N PHE A 261 5.92 -4.72 -2.34
CA PHE A 261 6.28 -4.23 -1.01
C PHE A 261 7.48 -4.99 -0.45
N LEU A 262 7.46 -6.33 -0.43
CA LEU A 262 8.52 -7.16 0.12
C LEU A 262 9.89 -6.87 -0.53
N ILE A 263 9.92 -6.77 -1.85
CA ILE A 263 11.17 -6.52 -2.61
C ILE A 263 11.51 -5.03 -2.73
N THR A 264 10.65 -4.13 -2.23
CA THR A 264 10.74 -2.68 -2.44
C THR A 264 10.95 -2.35 -3.91
N ASN A 265 10.02 -2.81 -4.75
CA ASN A 265 9.96 -2.38 -6.14
C ASN A 265 9.63 -0.89 -6.18
N THR A 266 10.51 -0.09 -6.76
CA THR A 266 10.36 1.38 -6.77
C THR A 266 9.67 1.90 -8.02
N ASP A 267 9.32 1.04 -9.00
CA ASP A 267 8.79 1.48 -10.30
C ASP A 267 7.64 0.59 -10.82
N ARG A 268 6.74 0.13 -9.94
CA ARG A 268 5.46 -0.49 -10.35
C ARG A 268 4.45 0.58 -10.77
N HIS A 269 4.71 1.24 -11.89
CA HIS A 269 3.78 2.21 -12.46
C HIS A 269 2.75 1.57 -13.39
N TRP A 270 1.77 2.37 -13.82
CA TRP A 270 0.61 1.98 -14.62
C TRP A 270 0.91 1.40 -16.02
N GLU A 271 2.16 1.49 -16.49
CA GLU A 271 2.59 0.82 -17.73
C GLU A 271 3.28 -0.53 -17.46
N ASN A 272 3.64 -0.83 -16.20
CA ASN A 272 4.36 -2.04 -15.77
C ASN A 272 3.43 -3.15 -15.24
N PHE A 273 2.13 -3.05 -15.53
CA PHE A 273 1.13 -4.10 -15.36
C PHE A 273 -0.05 -3.82 -16.28
N GLY A 274 -0.95 -4.78 -16.46
CA GLY A 274 -2.10 -4.61 -17.36
C GLY A 274 -2.81 -5.93 -17.64
N VAL A 275 -3.39 -6.04 -18.84
CA VAL A 275 -4.18 -7.18 -19.29
C VAL A 275 -3.63 -7.76 -20.59
N LEU A 276 -3.84 -9.06 -20.79
CA LEU A 276 -3.73 -9.70 -22.10
C LEU A 276 -5.09 -9.69 -22.78
N ARG A 277 -5.14 -9.23 -24.03
CA ARG A 277 -6.34 -9.13 -24.86
C ARG A 277 -6.20 -10.02 -26.09
N ASP A 278 -7.29 -10.65 -26.51
CA ASP A 278 -7.36 -11.33 -27.81
C ASP A 278 -7.44 -10.29 -28.92
N PRO A 279 -6.47 -10.20 -29.85
CA PRO A 279 -6.48 -9.19 -30.90
C PRO A 279 -7.59 -9.40 -31.93
N ASN A 280 -8.22 -10.57 -32.01
CA ASN A 280 -9.32 -10.83 -32.95
C ASN A 280 -10.68 -10.47 -32.36
N THR A 281 -10.90 -10.74 -31.07
CA THR A 281 -12.19 -10.55 -30.41
C THR A 281 -12.24 -9.32 -29.50
N LEU A 282 -11.08 -8.71 -29.21
CA LEU A 282 -10.89 -7.59 -28.29
C LEU A 282 -11.28 -7.89 -26.83
N LYS A 283 -11.48 -9.16 -26.48
CA LYS A 283 -11.83 -9.58 -25.12
C LYS A 283 -10.59 -9.66 -24.24
N PHE A 284 -10.74 -9.28 -22.98
CA PHE A 284 -9.71 -9.50 -21.97
C PHE A 284 -9.65 -10.99 -21.65
N LEU A 285 -8.44 -11.54 -21.63
CA LEU A 285 -8.17 -12.96 -21.43
C LEU A 285 -7.69 -13.24 -20.01
N SER A 286 -6.73 -12.44 -19.55
CA SER A 286 -6.10 -12.55 -18.23
C SER A 286 -5.45 -11.21 -17.87
N LEU A 287 -4.93 -11.11 -16.65
CA LEU A 287 -3.94 -10.08 -16.34
C LEU A 287 -2.61 -10.44 -17.02
N ALA A 288 -1.81 -9.42 -17.33
CA ALA A 288 -0.47 -9.62 -17.87
C ALA A 288 0.45 -10.16 -16.76
N PRO A 289 1.38 -11.10 -17.07
CA PRO A 289 2.31 -11.61 -16.08
C PRO A 289 3.04 -10.48 -15.35
N ILE A 290 3.38 -10.62 -14.07
CA ILE A 290 4.22 -9.60 -13.38
C ILE A 290 5.58 -9.51 -14.09
N PHE A 291 5.96 -8.32 -14.55
CA PHE A 291 7.21 -8.06 -15.29
C PHE A 291 7.91 -6.80 -14.75
N ASP A 292 9.12 -6.47 -15.24
CA ASP A 292 9.85 -5.24 -14.88
C ASP A 292 9.97 -4.97 -13.37
N SER A 293 10.76 -5.80 -12.70
CA SER A 293 11.07 -5.67 -11.27
C SER A 293 12.56 -5.37 -11.04
N GLY A 294 13.26 -4.86 -12.06
CA GLY A 294 14.69 -4.58 -12.00
C GLY A 294 15.07 -3.51 -10.98
N THR A 295 14.17 -2.56 -10.71
CA THR A 295 14.35 -1.49 -9.71
C THR A 295 14.12 -1.94 -8.27
N ALA A 296 13.81 -3.22 -8.05
CA ALA A 296 13.64 -3.81 -6.72
C ALA A 296 14.97 -3.99 -5.96
N MET A 297 14.88 -4.57 -4.78
CA MET A 297 16.00 -5.02 -3.95
C MET A 297 17.02 -3.91 -3.68
N PHE A 298 16.53 -2.68 -3.53
CA PHE A 298 17.31 -1.50 -3.13
C PHE A 298 18.48 -1.21 -4.06
N CYS A 299 18.32 -1.47 -5.36
CA CYS A 299 19.42 -1.39 -6.32
C CYS A 299 20.07 0.00 -6.39
N ASP A 300 19.29 1.05 -6.13
CA ASP A 300 19.65 2.46 -6.17
C ASP A 300 20.04 3.05 -4.79
N ASP A 301 19.82 2.32 -3.69
CA ASP A 301 20.20 2.74 -2.34
C ASP A 301 21.18 1.75 -1.66
N PRO A 302 22.50 1.87 -1.92
CA PRO A 302 23.53 1.04 -1.29
C PRO A 302 23.74 1.32 0.20
N PHE A 303 23.13 2.37 0.74
CA PHE A 303 23.30 2.78 2.13
C PHE A 303 22.08 2.45 3.01
N ALA A 304 21.01 1.91 2.41
CA ALA A 304 19.82 1.52 3.14
C ALA A 304 20.15 0.44 4.18
N LYS A 305 19.82 0.69 5.45
CA LYS A 305 20.14 -0.24 6.56
C LYS A 305 19.06 -0.30 7.65
N THR A 306 18.06 0.57 7.59
CA THR A 306 17.06 0.73 8.65
C THR A 306 15.66 0.69 8.10
N ARG A 307 14.73 0.18 8.90
CA ARG A 307 13.30 0.09 8.60
C ARG A 307 12.71 1.44 8.14
N ILE A 308 13.00 2.52 8.88
CA ILE A 308 12.59 3.88 8.52
C ILE A 308 13.14 4.32 7.16
N ARG A 309 14.41 4.00 6.84
CA ARG A 309 14.99 4.33 5.53
C ARG A 309 14.28 3.57 4.41
N LEU A 310 13.97 2.30 4.62
CA LEU A 310 13.28 1.46 3.63
C LEU A 310 11.84 1.93 3.37
N LEU A 311 11.11 2.36 4.40
CA LEU A 311 9.75 2.90 4.25
C LEU A 311 9.74 4.30 3.62
N ASN A 312 10.80 5.09 3.79
CA ASN A 312 10.96 6.39 3.15
C ASN A 312 11.44 6.32 1.70
N THR A 313 11.75 5.13 1.16
CA THR A 313 12.12 5.00 -0.24
C THR A 313 10.98 5.48 -1.13
N GLY A 314 11.27 6.49 -1.95
CA GLY A 314 10.32 7.01 -2.93
C GLY A 314 9.98 5.92 -3.95
N VAL A 315 8.69 5.82 -4.28
CA VAL A 315 8.19 4.86 -5.26
C VAL A 315 7.41 5.58 -6.33
N HIS A 316 7.59 5.16 -7.57
CA HIS A 316 6.75 5.48 -8.70
C HIS A 316 5.76 4.31 -8.90
N GLY A 317 4.88 4.16 -7.90
CA GLY A 317 3.96 3.03 -7.78
C GLY A 317 2.53 3.35 -8.26
N ILE A 318 1.59 2.44 -7.96
CA ILE A 318 0.15 2.65 -8.13
C ILE A 318 -0.30 3.85 -7.27
N CYS A 319 0.10 3.88 -6.01
CA CYS A 319 0.01 5.03 -5.11
C CYS A 319 1.37 5.71 -4.90
N ALA A 320 1.35 6.88 -4.22
CA ALA A 320 2.53 7.71 -4.02
C ALA A 320 3.51 7.16 -2.97
N SER A 321 3.09 6.16 -2.17
CA SER A 321 3.93 5.54 -1.15
C SER A 321 3.70 4.04 -1.01
N GLN A 322 4.70 3.34 -0.46
CA GLN A 322 4.58 1.92 -0.11
C GLN A 322 3.45 1.66 0.90
N GLN A 323 3.22 2.59 1.84
CA GLN A 323 2.12 2.47 2.82
C GLN A 323 0.76 2.52 2.12
N GLU A 324 0.53 3.50 1.25
CA GLU A 324 -0.75 3.62 0.53
C GLU A 324 -1.00 2.41 -0.38
N ASN A 325 0.05 1.85 -1.00
CA ASN A 325 -0.06 0.61 -1.77
C ASN A 325 -0.50 -0.58 -0.90
N LEU A 326 0.00 -0.71 0.33
CA LEU A 326 -0.44 -1.75 1.27
C LEU A 326 -1.90 -1.58 1.71
N GLU A 327 -2.40 -0.34 1.77
CA GLU A 327 -3.81 -0.05 2.10
C GLU A 327 -4.79 -0.57 1.03
N LEU A 328 -4.30 -0.89 -0.17
CA LEU A 328 -5.08 -1.50 -1.27
C LEU A 328 -5.18 -3.03 -1.17
N VAL A 329 -4.42 -3.68 -0.27
CA VAL A 329 -4.36 -5.14 -0.16
C VAL A 329 -5.54 -5.68 0.64
N HIS A 330 -6.24 -6.67 0.07
CA HIS A 330 -7.40 -7.31 0.70
C HIS A 330 -7.00 -8.60 1.41
N ASP A 331 -6.34 -9.52 0.70
CA ASP A 331 -5.77 -10.74 1.27
C ASP A 331 -4.30 -10.53 1.67
N LYS A 332 -4.09 -10.24 2.95
CA LYS A 332 -2.74 -10.09 3.51
C LYS A 332 -1.98 -11.41 3.62
N THR A 333 -2.60 -12.55 3.37
CA THR A 333 -1.98 -13.88 3.50
C THR A 333 -1.51 -14.45 2.16
N VAL A 334 -1.72 -13.72 1.07
CA VAL A 334 -1.45 -14.16 -0.31
C VAL A 334 0.01 -14.51 -0.59
N VAL A 335 0.95 -13.95 0.18
CA VAL A 335 2.38 -14.30 0.14
C VAL A 335 2.71 -15.25 1.29
N ASP A 336 3.24 -16.41 0.96
CA ASP A 336 3.67 -17.42 1.91
C ASP A 336 5.10 -17.12 2.40
N ALA A 337 5.18 -16.57 3.61
CA ALA A 337 6.44 -16.20 4.25
C ALA A 337 7.39 -17.38 4.48
N THR A 338 6.87 -18.62 4.53
CA THR A 338 7.68 -19.84 4.75
C THR A 338 8.49 -20.23 3.52
N LYS A 339 8.07 -19.78 2.34
CA LYS A 339 8.74 -20.02 1.04
C LYS A 339 9.75 -18.93 0.67
N LEU A 340 9.87 -17.88 1.48
CA LEU A 340 10.82 -16.79 1.24
C LEU A 340 12.26 -17.25 1.46
N PRO A 341 13.22 -16.78 0.63
CA PRO A 341 14.62 -17.13 0.81
C PRO A 341 15.18 -16.59 2.13
N THR A 342 16.10 -17.34 2.71
CA THR A 342 16.88 -16.93 3.86
C THR A 342 17.94 -15.89 3.47
N THR A 343 18.45 -15.12 4.43
CA THR A 343 19.54 -14.16 4.21
C THR A 343 20.77 -14.82 3.58
N LYS A 344 21.11 -16.04 4.03
CA LYS A 344 22.19 -16.84 3.46
C LYS A 344 21.97 -17.17 1.98
N GLU A 345 20.78 -17.66 1.61
CA GLU A 345 20.46 -17.95 0.21
C GLU A 345 20.50 -16.71 -0.67
N ILE A 346 20.08 -15.55 -0.14
CA ILE A 346 20.14 -14.28 -0.87
C ILE A 346 21.61 -13.88 -1.11
N VAL A 347 22.45 -13.91 -0.08
CA VAL A 347 23.88 -13.60 -0.23
C VAL A 347 24.52 -14.51 -1.27
N GLU A 348 24.32 -15.83 -1.15
CA GLU A 348 24.85 -16.81 -2.10
C GLU A 348 24.34 -16.55 -3.54
N PHE A 349 23.06 -16.19 -3.70
CA PHE A 349 22.49 -15.87 -5.02
C PHE A 349 23.22 -14.69 -5.68
N TYR A 350 23.42 -13.60 -4.96
CA TYR A 350 24.03 -12.39 -5.50
C TYR A 350 25.54 -12.54 -5.70
N GLU A 351 26.26 -13.16 -4.76
CA GLU A 351 27.72 -13.38 -4.88
C GLU A 351 28.07 -14.27 -6.07
N GLN A 352 27.31 -15.36 -6.29
CA GLN A 352 27.49 -16.24 -7.45
C GLN A 352 27.31 -15.53 -8.80
N ARG A 353 26.73 -14.32 -8.79
CA ARG A 353 26.46 -13.50 -9.97
C ARG A 353 27.32 -12.24 -10.01
N GLY A 354 28.41 -12.20 -9.24
CA GLY A 354 29.44 -11.18 -9.29
C GLY A 354 29.18 -9.94 -8.43
N ILE A 355 28.16 -9.96 -7.56
CA ILE A 355 27.95 -8.88 -6.58
C ILE A 355 28.93 -9.05 -5.42
N GLN A 356 29.51 -7.93 -4.97
CA GLN A 356 30.43 -7.93 -3.83
C GLN A 356 29.72 -8.37 -2.54
N GLN A 357 30.42 -9.11 -1.70
CA GLN A 357 29.89 -9.70 -0.46
C GLN A 357 29.18 -8.67 0.42
N ASP A 358 29.79 -7.51 0.66
CA ASP A 358 29.22 -6.45 1.50
C ASP A 358 27.89 -5.91 0.95
N ARG A 359 27.79 -5.75 -0.38
CA ARG A 359 26.54 -5.38 -1.06
C ARG A 359 25.50 -6.49 -1.00
N ALA A 360 25.90 -7.74 -1.21
CA ALA A 360 24.99 -8.90 -1.11
C ALA A 360 24.43 -9.05 0.31
N GLU A 361 25.27 -8.92 1.34
CA GLU A 361 24.88 -8.93 2.76
C GLU A 361 23.95 -7.76 3.11
N GLN A 362 24.20 -6.57 2.54
CA GLN A 362 23.32 -5.42 2.73
C GLN A 362 21.94 -5.66 2.09
N ILE A 363 21.88 -6.19 0.87
CA ILE A 363 20.62 -6.52 0.19
C ILE A 363 19.84 -7.56 1.01
N ALA A 364 20.51 -8.64 1.43
CA ALA A 364 19.92 -9.70 2.24
C ALA A 364 19.36 -9.17 3.56
N ARG A 365 20.09 -8.28 4.25
CA ARG A 365 19.64 -7.65 5.50
C ARG A 365 18.42 -6.77 5.28
N CYS A 366 18.40 -5.96 4.22
CA CYS A 366 17.24 -5.13 3.90
C CYS A 366 16.01 -5.96 3.53
N PHE A 367 16.20 -7.06 2.78
CA PHE A 367 15.12 -8.00 2.50
C PHE A 367 14.57 -8.65 3.78
N GLU A 368 15.42 -9.01 4.74
CA GLU A 368 14.99 -9.54 6.05
C GLU A 368 14.15 -8.51 6.83
N LEU A 369 14.57 -7.24 6.85
CA LEU A 369 13.78 -6.17 7.48
C LEU A 369 12.40 -6.00 6.80
N LYS A 370 12.32 -6.13 5.48
CA LYS A 370 11.06 -6.10 4.73
C LYS A 370 10.22 -7.35 4.98
N LYS A 371 10.83 -8.52 5.14
CA LYS A 371 10.16 -9.75 5.55
C LYS A 371 9.52 -9.59 6.94
N ASP A 372 10.21 -8.98 7.89
CA ASP A 372 9.67 -8.68 9.22
C ASP A 372 8.44 -7.76 9.13
N MET A 373 8.53 -6.66 8.36
CA MET A 373 7.39 -5.77 8.10
C MET A 373 6.24 -6.46 7.37
N LEU A 374 6.54 -7.37 6.44
CA LEU A 374 5.52 -8.15 5.75
C LEU A 374 4.77 -8.98 6.78
N LEU A 375 5.47 -9.77 7.60
CA LEU A 375 4.88 -10.61 8.64
C LEU A 375 4.03 -9.78 9.62
N GLU A 376 4.52 -8.62 10.04
CA GLU A 376 3.75 -7.66 10.84
C GLU A 376 2.43 -7.28 10.16
N PHE A 377 2.46 -6.92 8.88
CA PHE A 377 1.26 -6.60 8.11
C PHE A 377 0.29 -7.78 8.01
N GLN A 378 0.80 -9.00 7.76
CA GLN A 378 -0.01 -10.23 7.72
C GLN A 378 -0.69 -10.51 9.07
N HIS A 379 -0.06 -10.11 10.18
CA HIS A 379 -0.59 -10.27 11.55
C HIS A 379 -1.36 -9.04 12.05
N GLY A 380 -1.74 -8.11 11.16
CA GLY A 380 -2.64 -7.01 11.49
C GLY A 380 -1.96 -5.75 12.05
N PHE A 381 -0.63 -5.71 12.11
CA PHE A 381 0.08 -4.48 12.46
C PHE A 381 0.01 -3.49 11.30
N GLN A 382 -0.07 -2.20 11.63
CA GLN A 382 0.03 -1.12 10.65
C GLN A 382 1.50 -0.88 10.31
N ILE A 383 1.81 -0.80 9.02
CA ILE A 383 3.14 -0.45 8.54
C ILE A 383 3.17 1.02 8.16
N SER A 384 3.88 1.83 8.93
CA SER A 384 4.04 3.26 8.67
C SER A 384 5.26 3.81 9.38
N ILE A 385 5.80 4.93 8.89
CA ILE A 385 6.92 5.62 9.56
C ILE A 385 6.57 6.03 11.00
N PRO A 386 5.38 6.58 11.31
CA PRO A 386 4.97 6.83 12.69
C PRO A 386 5.05 5.59 13.58
N LYS A 387 4.61 4.42 13.10
CA LYS A 387 4.67 3.16 13.85
C LYS A 387 6.10 2.73 14.15
N GLU A 388 7.03 2.92 13.22
CA GLU A 388 8.45 2.66 13.47
C GLU A 388 9.03 3.51 14.62
N TYR A 389 8.58 4.76 14.76
CA TYR A 389 8.96 5.59 15.91
C TYR A 389 8.31 5.12 17.21
N GLU A 390 7.04 4.68 17.18
CA GLU A 390 6.35 4.11 18.34
C GLU A 390 7.03 2.86 18.88
N TYR A 391 7.59 2.02 18.00
CA TYR A 391 8.34 0.82 18.38
C TYR A 391 9.64 1.12 19.12
N ASN A 392 10.16 2.35 19.05
CA ASN A 392 11.37 2.79 19.74
C ASN A 392 12.56 1.81 19.59
N GLY A 393 12.74 1.26 18.38
CA GLY A 393 13.80 0.30 18.06
C GLY A 393 13.52 -1.16 18.39
N ILE A 394 12.34 -1.49 18.94
CA ILE A 394 11.90 -2.86 19.23
C ILE A 394 10.65 -3.16 18.38
N PRO A 395 10.80 -3.63 17.12
CA PRO A 395 9.66 -3.92 16.25
C PRO A 395 8.95 -5.24 16.63
N PRO A 396 7.69 -5.46 16.22
CA PRO A 396 6.94 -6.68 16.55
C PRO A 396 7.55 -7.98 16.01
N TYR A 397 8.22 -7.94 14.86
CA TYR A 397 8.95 -9.08 14.31
C TYR A 397 10.43 -8.75 14.14
N LYS A 398 11.27 -9.77 14.30
CA LYS A 398 12.71 -9.68 14.10
C LYS A 398 13.28 -11.01 13.62
N GLY A 399 13.89 -11.01 12.44
CA GLY A 399 14.53 -12.20 11.88
C GLY A 399 13.53 -13.29 11.48
N GLY A 400 12.33 -12.89 11.04
CA GLY A 400 11.26 -13.78 10.60
C GLY A 400 10.40 -14.37 11.72
N GLU A 401 10.65 -14.01 12.98
CA GLU A 401 9.95 -14.54 14.15
C GLU A 401 9.36 -13.39 15.00
N PRO A 402 8.30 -13.66 15.79
CA PRO A 402 7.81 -12.69 16.77
C PRO A 402 8.93 -12.25 17.72
N ASN A 403 9.14 -10.95 17.85
CA ASN A 403 10.18 -10.39 18.69
C ASN A 403 9.78 -10.50 20.17
N GLN A 404 10.46 -11.33 20.94
CA GLN A 404 10.16 -11.53 22.38
C GLN A 404 10.36 -10.28 23.22
N GLU A 405 11.22 -9.35 22.77
CA GLU A 405 11.43 -8.05 23.43
C GLU A 405 10.29 -7.08 23.11
N TYR A 406 9.57 -7.30 22.00
CA TYR A 406 8.40 -6.51 21.65
C TYR A 406 7.27 -6.84 22.60
N VAL A 407 7.11 -5.97 23.58
CA VAL A 407 5.88 -5.88 24.32
C VAL A 407 4.95 -5.05 23.45
N GLY A 408 4.08 -5.73 22.72
CA GLY A 408 2.93 -5.10 22.11
C GLY A 408 2.28 -4.16 23.13
N PHE A 409 1.86 -2.99 22.66
CA PHE A 409 0.72 -2.26 23.20
C PHE A 409 0.14 -2.85 24.50
N ARG A 410 0.25 -2.16 25.65
CA ARG A 410 -0.20 -2.66 26.97
C ARG A 410 -1.53 -3.41 26.86
N ASP A 411 -1.49 -4.74 26.96
CA ASP A 411 -2.69 -5.59 26.89
C ASP A 411 -3.61 -5.39 28.10
N ASN A 412 -3.05 -4.93 29.24
CA ASN A 412 -3.80 -4.60 30.44
C ASN A 412 -3.82 -3.09 30.66
N VAL A 413 -4.72 -2.41 29.95
CA VAL A 413 -5.09 -1.03 30.29
C VAL A 413 -6.11 -1.10 31.42
N ARG A 414 -5.79 -0.48 32.56
CA ARG A 414 -6.73 -0.45 33.69
C ARG A 414 -7.58 0.80 33.63
N PHE A 415 -8.89 0.61 33.65
CA PHE A 415 -9.85 1.65 33.92
C PHE A 415 -10.32 1.55 35.36
N VAL A 416 -9.67 2.33 36.23
CA VAL A 416 -9.93 2.35 37.67
C VAL A 416 -10.84 3.53 38.01
N VAL A 417 -12.02 3.22 38.55
CA VAL A 417 -12.98 4.22 39.01
C VAL A 417 -12.99 4.24 40.53
N LEU A 418 -12.70 5.40 41.13
CA LEU A 418 -12.69 5.58 42.57
C LEU A 418 -14.02 6.20 42.99
N CYS A 419 -14.74 5.54 43.90
CA CYS A 419 -15.99 6.04 44.45
C CYS A 419 -15.88 6.17 45.97
N GLY A 420 -16.29 7.32 46.49
CA GLY A 420 -16.36 7.57 47.93
C GLY A 420 -17.02 8.91 48.19
N ILE A 421 -17.35 9.16 49.46
CA ILE A 421 -17.78 10.49 49.89
C ILE A 421 -16.60 11.49 49.77
N PRO A 422 -16.86 12.80 49.68
CA PRO A 422 -15.82 13.82 49.69
C PRO A 422 -14.84 13.64 50.85
N ASP A 423 -13.54 13.87 50.62
CA ASP A 423 -12.48 13.79 51.63
C ASP A 423 -12.37 12.44 52.38
N SER A 424 -12.91 11.38 51.77
CA SER A 424 -12.78 9.98 52.23
C SER A 424 -11.35 9.43 52.16
N GLY A 425 -10.45 10.08 51.44
CA GLY A 425 -9.10 9.57 51.13
C GLY A 425 -9.01 8.86 49.77
N LYS A 426 -10.07 8.88 48.96
CA LYS A 426 -10.10 8.31 47.59
C LYS A 426 -8.99 8.82 46.67
N GLU A 427 -8.52 10.04 46.86
CA GLU A 427 -7.36 10.59 46.16
C GLU A 427 -6.04 9.88 46.50
N GLU A 428 -5.86 9.51 47.77
CA GLU A 428 -4.67 8.81 48.24
C GLU A 428 -4.67 7.39 47.73
N VAL A 429 -5.82 6.71 47.82
CA VAL A 429 -6.04 5.38 47.22
C VAL A 429 -5.84 5.42 45.69
N GLY A 430 -6.43 6.40 45.00
CA GLY A 430 -6.30 6.55 43.54
C GLY A 430 -4.85 6.72 43.09
N ARG A 431 -4.01 7.43 43.86
CA ARG A 431 -2.58 7.54 43.54
C ARG A 431 -1.83 6.22 43.64
N GLN A 432 -2.26 5.29 44.49
CA GLN A 432 -1.64 3.95 44.60
C GLN A 432 -1.82 3.11 43.33
N TYR A 433 -2.84 3.41 42.52
CA TYR A 433 -3.04 2.74 41.23
C TYR A 433 -2.12 3.24 40.11
N ILE A 434 -1.42 4.38 40.28
CA ILE A 434 -0.50 4.92 39.27
C ILE A 434 0.75 4.04 39.23
N ARG A 435 0.94 3.29 38.14
CA ARG A 435 2.16 2.50 37.87
C ARG A 435 3.23 3.30 37.14
N ASP A 436 2.79 4.18 36.24
CA ASP A 436 3.62 4.97 35.35
C ASP A 436 2.90 6.29 35.08
N ILE A 437 3.50 7.42 35.48
CA ILE A 437 2.85 8.72 35.46
C ILE A 437 2.60 9.24 34.03
N ASP A 438 3.50 8.92 33.09
CA ASP A 438 3.41 9.40 31.70
C ASP A 438 2.40 8.58 30.88
N LYS A 439 2.09 7.37 31.36
CA LYS A 439 1.13 6.43 30.76
C LYS A 439 -0.19 6.32 31.54
N THR A 440 -0.48 7.28 32.43
CA THR A 440 -1.71 7.29 33.23
C THR A 440 -2.46 8.62 33.08
N ALA A 441 -3.72 8.56 32.69
CA ALA A 441 -4.65 9.69 32.75
C ALA A 441 -5.32 9.72 34.14
N TYR A 442 -4.89 10.67 34.97
CA TYR A 442 -5.48 10.91 36.29
C TYR A 442 -6.56 12.00 36.21
N ILE A 443 -7.82 11.60 36.26
CA ILE A 443 -8.97 12.45 35.94
C ILE A 443 -9.75 12.77 37.21
N ARG A 444 -9.89 14.07 37.52
CA ARG A 444 -10.65 14.58 38.66
C ARG A 444 -11.62 15.65 38.22
N THR A 445 -12.88 15.54 38.63
CA THR A 445 -13.90 16.53 38.30
C THR A 445 -13.58 17.93 38.86
N ASN A 446 -12.91 18.03 40.02
CA ASN A 446 -12.53 19.33 40.60
C ASN A 446 -11.52 20.07 39.72
N ASN A 447 -10.47 19.38 39.25
CA ASN A 447 -9.50 19.98 38.32
C ASN A 447 -10.16 20.40 37.00
N ILE A 448 -11.17 19.65 36.54
CA ILE A 448 -11.93 20.01 35.35
C ILE A 448 -12.73 21.29 35.60
N ARG A 449 -13.45 21.40 36.73
CA ARG A 449 -14.21 22.60 37.12
C ARG A 449 -13.34 23.85 37.16
N GLU A 450 -12.17 23.77 37.80
CA GLU A 450 -11.19 24.86 37.86
C GLU A 450 -10.74 25.29 36.46
N ARG A 451 -10.39 24.33 35.60
CA ARG A 451 -9.88 24.60 34.26
C ARG A 451 -10.93 25.23 33.34
N ILE A 452 -12.20 24.86 33.48
CA ILE A 452 -13.30 25.40 32.66
C ILE A 452 -14.03 26.58 33.32
N GLY A 453 -13.55 27.04 34.48
CA GLY A 453 -14.02 28.25 35.16
C GLY A 453 -15.39 28.15 35.82
N LEU A 454 -15.79 26.96 36.28
CA LEU A 454 -17.10 26.71 36.92
C LEU A 454 -16.99 26.55 38.43
N ALA A 455 -17.96 27.12 39.16
CA ALA A 455 -18.10 26.88 40.59
C ALA A 455 -18.73 25.50 40.89
N LEU A 456 -18.60 25.03 42.14
CA LEU A 456 -19.20 23.75 42.56
C LEU A 456 -20.73 23.80 42.40
N GLY A 457 -21.31 22.88 41.62
CA GLY A 457 -22.74 22.83 41.34
C GLY A 457 -23.19 23.65 40.12
N GLU A 458 -22.27 24.35 39.46
CA GLU A 458 -22.54 25.09 38.22
C GLU A 458 -22.24 24.21 37.00
N ASP A 459 -23.22 24.04 36.11
CA ASP A 459 -23.11 23.28 34.84
C ASP A 459 -22.38 21.92 34.99
N GLU A 460 -22.83 21.13 35.96
CA GLU A 460 -22.27 19.82 36.27
C GLU A 460 -22.30 18.86 35.07
N GLU A 461 -23.29 19.00 34.18
CA GLU A 461 -23.40 18.22 32.94
C GLU A 461 -22.17 18.43 32.03
N LYS A 462 -21.71 19.67 31.87
CA LYS A 462 -20.52 19.98 31.09
C LYS A 462 -19.23 19.44 31.73
N VAL A 463 -19.16 19.42 33.07
CA VAL A 463 -18.05 18.83 33.82
C VAL A 463 -17.95 17.33 33.54
N PHE A 464 -19.07 16.60 33.67
CA PHE A 464 -19.12 15.16 33.43
C PHE A 464 -18.89 14.81 31.96
N THR A 465 -19.50 15.53 31.03
CA THR A 465 -19.28 15.35 29.58
C THR A 465 -17.80 15.52 29.22
N THR A 466 -17.13 16.49 29.83
CA THR A 466 -15.68 16.71 29.64
C THR A 466 -14.86 15.56 30.24
N ALA A 467 -15.21 15.09 31.43
CA ALA A 467 -14.54 13.96 32.06
C ALA A 467 -14.67 12.68 31.20
N TYR A 468 -15.88 12.37 30.70
CA TYR A 468 -16.13 11.19 29.89
C TYR A 468 -15.38 11.23 28.55
N ARG A 469 -15.30 12.40 27.91
CA ARG A 469 -14.47 12.58 26.71
C ARG A 469 -12.99 12.32 26.99
N GLN A 470 -12.47 12.82 28.12
CA GLN A 470 -11.09 12.57 28.52
C GLN A 470 -10.81 11.10 28.84
N ILE A 471 -11.76 10.42 29.49
CA ILE A 471 -11.68 8.99 29.76
C ILE A 471 -11.64 8.21 28.45
N LYS A 472 -12.61 8.43 27.55
CA LYS A 472 -12.69 7.71 26.27
C LYS A 472 -11.44 7.92 25.44
N GLN A 473 -10.99 9.17 25.29
CA GLN A 473 -9.75 9.47 24.57
C GLN A 473 -8.54 8.78 25.22
N ALA A 474 -8.41 8.80 26.55
CA ALA A 474 -7.28 8.17 27.22
C ALA A 474 -7.27 6.65 27.08
N LEU A 475 -8.45 6.00 27.05
CA LEU A 475 -8.59 4.57 26.80
C LEU A 475 -8.25 4.22 25.33
N GLU A 476 -8.71 5.02 24.37
CA GLU A 476 -8.35 4.90 22.95
C GLU A 476 -6.84 5.11 22.74
N ASP A 477 -6.24 6.06 23.46
CA ASP A 477 -4.79 6.31 23.51
C ASP A 477 -4.01 5.25 24.32
N ARG A 478 -4.69 4.23 24.86
CA ARG A 478 -4.12 3.12 25.66
C ARG A 478 -3.36 3.53 26.92
N LYS A 479 -3.87 4.53 27.64
CA LYS A 479 -3.37 4.93 28.96
C LYS A 479 -4.21 4.29 30.06
N ASP A 480 -3.56 3.95 31.19
CA ASP A 480 -4.31 3.62 32.41
C ASP A 480 -5.17 4.85 32.76
N VAL A 481 -6.44 4.64 33.08
CA VAL A 481 -7.34 5.71 33.50
C VAL A 481 -7.63 5.53 34.98
N ILE A 482 -7.41 6.59 35.75
CA ILE A 482 -7.79 6.66 37.15
C ILE A 482 -8.77 7.81 37.29
N TYR A 483 -10.04 7.48 37.43
CA TYR A 483 -11.12 8.44 37.52
C TYR A 483 -11.59 8.61 38.97
N ILE A 484 -11.37 9.80 39.54
CA ILE A 484 -11.83 10.15 40.88
C ILE A 484 -13.24 10.70 40.82
N ALA A 485 -14.21 9.85 41.16
CA ALA A 485 -15.63 10.19 41.16
C ALA A 485 -16.17 10.35 42.59
N THR A 486 -17.08 11.30 42.77
CA THR A 486 -17.75 11.51 44.05
C THR A 486 -19.14 10.88 43.99
N ASN A 487 -19.36 9.84 44.79
CA ASN A 487 -20.67 9.25 45.08
C ASN A 487 -21.49 8.80 43.85
N LEU A 488 -20.97 7.82 43.11
CA LEU A 488 -21.65 7.25 41.94
C LEU A 488 -22.79 6.30 42.36
N ASN A 489 -24.00 6.58 41.91
CA ASN A 489 -25.11 5.63 41.97
C ASN A 489 -24.96 4.54 40.89
N ARG A 490 -25.83 3.52 40.94
CA ARG A 490 -25.78 2.37 40.01
C ARG A 490 -25.93 2.75 38.54
N GLU A 491 -26.79 3.72 38.21
CA GLU A 491 -27.02 4.16 36.83
C GLU A 491 -25.80 4.87 36.26
N THR A 492 -25.19 5.77 37.04
CA THR A 492 -23.98 6.49 36.61
C THR A 492 -22.79 5.54 36.47
N ARG A 493 -22.66 4.53 37.34
CA ARG A 493 -21.61 3.50 37.20
C ARG A 493 -21.70 2.76 35.87
N LYS A 494 -22.91 2.36 35.45
CA LYS A 494 -23.13 1.73 34.14
C LYS A 494 -22.73 2.64 32.98
N LYS A 495 -23.14 3.92 33.00
CA LYS A 495 -22.74 4.89 31.96
C LYS A 495 -21.22 5.09 31.88
N VAL A 496 -20.54 5.04 33.03
CA VAL A 496 -19.08 5.12 33.08
C VAL A 496 -18.44 3.86 32.50
N LEU A 497 -18.99 2.68 32.80
CA LEU A 497 -18.53 1.40 32.23
C LEU A 497 -18.62 1.37 30.70
N GLU A 498 -19.73 1.87 30.14
CA GLU A 498 -19.97 1.94 28.69
C GLU A 498 -18.87 2.71 27.93
N LEU A 499 -18.11 3.58 28.60
CA LEU A 499 -16.99 4.31 27.98
C LEU A 499 -15.85 3.40 27.53
N ALA A 500 -15.77 2.17 28.05
CA ALA A 500 -14.75 1.20 27.74
C ALA A 500 -15.23 0.07 26.81
N ASP A 501 -16.52 0.02 26.47
CA ASP A 501 -17.11 -1.13 25.74
C ASP A 501 -16.56 -1.30 24.32
N ASP A 502 -16.29 -0.18 23.64
CA ASP A 502 -15.72 -0.17 22.29
C ASP A 502 -14.19 -0.31 22.28
N VAL A 503 -13.54 -0.42 23.46
CA VAL A 503 -12.07 -0.48 23.59
C VAL A 503 -11.65 -1.88 24.05
N PRO A 504 -11.05 -2.72 23.17
CA PRO A 504 -10.73 -4.09 23.52
C PRO A 504 -9.62 -4.18 24.58
N GLY A 505 -9.73 -5.14 25.51
CA GLY A 505 -8.68 -5.42 26.51
C GLY A 505 -8.53 -4.38 27.62
N VAL A 506 -9.63 -3.72 28.02
CA VAL A 506 -9.66 -2.83 29.20
C VAL A 506 -10.14 -3.60 30.42
N GLU A 507 -9.33 -3.63 31.48
CA GLU A 507 -9.68 -4.16 32.81
C GLU A 507 -10.43 -3.07 33.61
N ARG A 508 -11.68 -3.32 33.96
CA ARG A 508 -12.60 -2.40 34.65
C ARG A 508 -12.57 -2.66 36.15
N ILE A 509 -11.97 -1.74 36.91
CA ILE A 509 -11.83 -1.88 38.36
C ILE A 509 -12.64 -0.76 39.05
N LEU A 510 -13.50 -1.14 39.99
CA LEU A 510 -14.15 -0.19 40.87
C LEU A 510 -13.54 -0.24 42.26
N SER A 511 -13.04 0.89 42.76
CA SER A 511 -12.51 0.99 44.11
C SER A 511 -13.39 1.90 44.97
N VAL A 512 -13.96 1.31 46.02
CA VAL A 512 -14.89 1.97 46.95
C VAL A 512 -14.17 2.33 48.23
N VAL A 513 -14.15 3.61 48.58
CA VAL A 513 -13.49 4.13 49.78
C VAL A 513 -14.53 4.56 50.81
N TYR A 514 -14.73 3.70 51.81
CA TYR A 514 -15.57 3.98 52.97
C TYR A 514 -14.81 4.70 54.06
N LYS A 515 -15.41 5.79 54.56
CA LYS A 515 -14.94 6.51 55.74
C LYS A 515 -16.15 6.99 56.52
N ASP A 516 -16.02 6.99 57.84
CA ASP A 516 -17.04 7.49 58.74
C ASP A 516 -17.28 8.99 58.46
N PRO A 517 -18.48 9.41 58.02
CA PRO A 517 -18.76 10.80 57.65
C PRO A 517 -18.59 11.77 58.84
N GLN A 518 -18.64 11.27 60.09
CA GLN A 518 -18.41 12.08 61.29
C GLN A 518 -16.92 12.31 61.57
N LYS A 519 -16.02 11.57 60.90
CA LYS A 519 -14.56 11.65 61.06
C LYS A 519 -13.88 12.23 59.83
N ILE A 520 -14.65 12.87 58.96
CA ILE A 520 -14.13 13.57 57.79
C ILE A 520 -13.98 15.04 58.11
N ASP A 521 -12.76 15.53 57.92
CA ASP A 521 -12.46 16.95 57.91
C ASP A 521 -12.70 17.47 56.48
N SER A 522 -13.81 18.17 56.27
CA SER A 522 -14.27 18.64 54.96
C SER A 522 -15.07 19.93 55.10
N ASP A 523 -14.99 20.79 54.08
CA ASP A 523 -15.79 22.02 53.97
C ASP A 523 -17.29 21.74 53.73
N ILE A 524 -17.67 20.47 53.57
CA ILE A 524 -19.05 20.04 53.32
C ILE A 524 -19.77 19.79 54.65
N PRO A 525 -21.01 20.32 54.85
CA PRO A 525 -21.76 20.10 56.09
C PRO A 525 -21.92 18.62 56.45
N GLY A 526 -21.68 18.26 57.72
CA GLY A 526 -21.70 16.87 58.19
C GLY A 526 -23.00 16.11 57.88
N GLN A 527 -24.16 16.76 57.95
CA GLN A 527 -25.44 16.14 57.56
C GLN A 527 -25.48 15.74 56.06
N LYS A 528 -24.84 16.52 55.20
CA LYS A 528 -24.74 16.23 53.76
C LYS A 528 -23.77 15.07 53.51
N LEU A 529 -22.66 15.00 54.26
CA LEU A 529 -21.74 13.86 54.21
C LEU A 529 -22.41 12.56 54.67
N VAL A 530 -23.20 12.60 55.75
CA VAL A 530 -23.99 11.45 56.21
C VAL A 530 -24.95 10.99 55.12
N ARG A 531 -25.72 11.90 54.51
CA ARG A 531 -26.64 11.58 53.41
C ARG A 531 -25.92 11.00 52.19
N MET A 532 -24.73 11.50 51.85
CA MET A 532 -23.93 10.96 50.75
C MET A 532 -23.40 9.55 51.08
N ALA A 533 -23.04 9.30 52.34
CA ALA A 533 -22.63 7.98 52.80
C ALA A 533 -23.78 6.97 52.76
N GLU A 534 -25.00 7.39 53.13
CA GLU A 534 -26.21 6.59 53.00
C GLU A 534 -26.50 6.24 51.53
N ILE A 535 -26.39 7.20 50.61
CA ILE A 535 -26.57 6.94 49.17
C ILE A 535 -25.56 5.89 48.67
N LEU A 536 -24.30 5.97 49.10
CA LEU A 536 -23.27 5.00 48.73
C LEU A 536 -23.55 3.61 49.31
N HIS A 537 -24.08 3.55 50.54
CA HIS A 537 -24.50 2.31 51.18
C HIS A 537 -25.70 1.66 50.46
N ASP A 538 -26.72 2.46 50.14
CA ASP A 538 -27.94 2.02 49.46
C ASP A 538 -27.68 1.62 47.99
N ASN A 539 -26.59 2.13 47.39
CA ASN A 539 -26.15 1.81 46.02
C ASN A 539 -24.90 0.93 46.01
N LYS A 540 -24.84 -0.07 46.90
CA LYS A 540 -23.72 -0.99 47.01
C LYS A 540 -23.30 -1.55 45.64
N PRO A 541 -22.02 -1.38 45.24
CA PRO A 541 -21.56 -1.92 43.97
C PRO A 541 -21.58 -3.43 43.94
N ASP A 542 -21.86 -3.97 42.76
CA ASP A 542 -21.96 -5.40 42.51
C ASP A 542 -21.31 -5.76 41.16
N ILE A 543 -20.66 -6.92 41.11
CA ILE A 543 -19.93 -7.37 39.91
C ILE A 543 -20.86 -7.60 38.71
N SER A 544 -22.15 -7.87 38.96
CA SER A 544 -23.19 -7.97 37.91
C SER A 544 -23.44 -6.68 37.14
N GLU A 545 -22.85 -5.56 37.58
CA GLU A 545 -22.85 -4.31 36.81
C GLU A 545 -21.90 -4.33 35.61
N GLY A 546 -20.96 -5.28 35.54
CA GLY A 546 -19.97 -5.41 34.45
C GLY A 546 -18.55 -5.00 34.84
N TRP A 547 -18.23 -4.98 36.14
CA TRP A 547 -16.86 -4.77 36.64
C TRP A 547 -16.06 -6.07 36.60
N ASP A 548 -14.77 -5.98 36.31
CA ASP A 548 -13.86 -7.13 36.38
C ASP A 548 -13.39 -7.36 37.83
N ASP A 549 -13.24 -6.28 38.62
CA ASP A 549 -12.92 -6.35 40.05
C ASP A 549 -13.54 -5.18 40.86
N ILE A 550 -13.78 -5.43 42.15
CA ILE A 550 -14.29 -4.43 43.11
C ILE A 550 -13.44 -4.44 44.39
N ASP A 551 -12.64 -3.40 44.56
CA ASP A 551 -11.83 -3.18 45.75
C ASP A 551 -12.56 -2.35 46.80
N ILE A 552 -12.50 -2.77 48.06
CA ILE A 552 -13.12 -2.04 49.19
C ILE A 552 -12.05 -1.59 50.17
N PHE A 553 -12.00 -0.28 50.42
CA PHE A 553 -11.11 0.36 51.37
C PHE A 553 -11.90 0.94 52.54
N GLY A 554 -11.43 0.67 53.77
CA GLY A 554 -12.09 1.12 55.00
C GLY A 554 -13.22 0.19 55.46
N GLN A 555 -13.95 0.61 56.49
CA GLN A 555 -15.10 -0.14 57.00
C GLN A 555 -16.39 0.51 56.53
N GLU A 556 -17.27 -0.30 55.94
CA GLU A 556 -18.62 0.12 55.57
C GLU A 556 -19.31 0.73 56.81
N PRO A 557 -19.79 1.98 56.74
CA PRO A 557 -20.44 2.61 57.88
C PRO A 557 -21.67 1.81 58.29
N ARG A 558 -21.85 1.54 59.59
CA ARG A 558 -23.12 0.98 60.08
C ARG A 558 -24.24 1.95 59.71
N HIS A 559 -25.35 1.43 59.20
CA HIS A 559 -26.52 2.23 58.86
C HIS A 559 -26.81 3.21 59.99
N ILE A 560 -26.62 4.51 59.72
CA ILE A 560 -26.82 5.59 60.71
C ILE A 560 -28.33 5.86 60.75
N GLY A 561 -29.12 4.86 61.16
CA GLY A 561 -30.56 4.98 61.23
C GLY A 561 -30.95 6.05 62.25
N LYS A 562 -31.70 7.08 61.82
CA LYS A 562 -32.60 8.01 62.55
C LYS A 562 -32.29 8.51 63.98
N GLU A 563 -31.19 8.17 64.62
CA GLU A 563 -30.92 8.48 66.04
C GLU A 563 -30.01 9.72 66.26
N THR A 564 -29.61 10.43 65.21
CA THR A 564 -28.81 11.68 65.38
C THR A 564 -29.61 12.98 65.18
N HIS A 565 -30.94 12.93 65.11
CA HIS A 565 -31.75 14.14 65.21
C HIS A 565 -31.89 14.70 66.64
N ASN A 566 -31.38 13.99 67.66
CA ASN A 566 -31.38 14.43 69.05
C ASN A 566 -29.99 14.25 69.69
N LEU A 567 -29.07 15.17 69.40
CA LEU A 567 -28.09 15.62 70.40
C LEU A 567 -28.09 17.15 70.36
N GLU A 568 -28.43 17.70 71.53
CA GLU A 568 -29.01 19.00 71.78
C GLU A 568 -28.13 20.23 71.47
N SER A 569 -28.86 21.32 71.26
CA SER A 569 -28.53 22.68 71.65
C SER A 569 -27.53 22.81 72.80
N LYS A 570 -26.52 23.66 72.62
CA LYS A 570 -26.07 24.61 73.65
C LYS A 570 -25.24 25.73 72.99
N TYR A 571 -25.55 26.96 73.43
CA TYR A 571 -24.98 28.27 73.10
C TYR A 571 -25.51 28.95 71.82
N ASP A 572 -26.01 30.18 71.84
CA ASP A 572 -26.56 31.03 72.90
C ASP A 572 -27.26 32.22 72.22
N ALA A 573 -28.08 32.93 72.98
CA ALA A 573 -28.83 34.13 72.60
C ALA A 573 -28.07 35.19 71.76
N ARG A 574 -28.64 35.60 70.62
CA ARG A 574 -29.29 36.92 70.41
C ARG A 574 -29.86 37.05 69.00
#